data_AF-D3HS11-F1
#
_entry.id   AF-D3HS11-F1
#
_cell.length_a   1.000
_cell.length_b   1.000
_cell.length_c   1.000
_cell.angle_alpha   90.00
_cell.angle_beta   90.00
_cell.angle_gamma   90.00
#
_symmetry.space_group_name_H-M   'P 1'
#
loop_
_entity.id
_entity.type
_entity.pdbx_description
1 polymer ?
#
loop_
_entity_poly.entity_id
_entity_poly.type
_entity_poly.pdbx_seq_one_letter_code
_entity_poly.pdbx_strand_id
1 'polypeptide(L)'
;MKKIITALMILLTLVQSSYAKSSDFGQELITQLLERHMKNFSGFEHQYVGDQINLHFYNSNPDKLLHLPNGLILTYGQIVMLGGDLFGDPQHPISTCIVDKRKDCFNLQFYALAGDKDKNNCQTPRTQAENLIKYQDQMVQLLMDWRLQGKTDSDFYKEYGSVINKKLNRLTCGGSFISDYIPFGNYLKLSETNFDHYQPDSLIAYEVGHQVALDTALLGYQQKTKGNIAEAGQLLELAYAQNAFANHYLSDSFASGHIRTPRLAIEKQVFLPSILNLLLANLMHDEDNRLGLIVVNQEGTLWTAYGDNYLFKEEAELQRTILLQAMQLSADSIYDTFESGSLPAQFNELRLVPLFDEVGQLNQTSPLFKVDNGILLKRKDGHDPYNFEWTENWSGLMTLLQLEW
;
A
#
# COMPACT_ATOMS: atom_id res chain seq x y z
N MET A 1 -6.10 1.74 35.96
CA MET A 1 -6.18 0.53 36.82
C MET A 1 -7.56 -0.12 36.82
N LYS A 2 -8.66 0.50 37.26
CA LYS A 2 -10.00 -0.14 37.26
C LYS A 2 -10.53 -0.55 35.86
N LYS A 3 -10.18 0.17 34.79
CA LYS A 3 -10.57 -0.16 33.41
C LYS A 3 -9.75 -1.30 32.77
N ILE A 4 -8.52 -1.51 33.24
CA ILE A 4 -7.64 -2.62 32.80
C ILE A 4 -8.14 -3.94 33.39
N ILE A 5 -8.73 -3.91 34.59
CA ILE A 5 -9.33 -5.08 35.26
C ILE A 5 -10.58 -5.57 34.52
N THR A 6 -11.37 -4.67 33.91
CA THR A 6 -12.54 -5.06 33.10
C THR A 6 -12.12 -5.75 31.80
N ALA A 7 -11.04 -5.30 31.16
CA ALA A 7 -10.45 -5.98 30.01
C ALA A 7 -9.87 -7.36 30.40
N LEU A 8 -9.29 -7.48 31.60
CA LEU A 8 -8.82 -8.76 32.15
C LEU A 8 -9.95 -9.75 32.44
N MET A 9 -11.15 -9.28 32.81
CA MET A 9 -12.31 -10.17 33.04
C MET A 9 -12.91 -10.71 31.74
N ILE A 10 -12.86 -9.94 30.64
CA ILE A 10 -13.20 -10.45 29.30
C ILE A 10 -12.16 -11.47 28.82
N LEU A 11 -10.90 -11.29 29.24
CA LEU A 11 -9.79 -12.22 28.98
C LEU A 11 -10.02 -13.61 29.61
N LEU A 12 -10.52 -13.69 30.85
CA LEU A 12 -10.74 -14.97 31.52
C LEU A 12 -11.82 -15.83 30.85
N THR A 13 -12.71 -15.23 30.06
CA THR A 13 -13.69 -15.98 29.25
C THR A 13 -13.19 -16.33 27.85
N LEU A 14 -12.25 -15.57 27.28
CA LEU A 14 -11.71 -15.79 25.92
C LEU A 14 -10.48 -16.72 25.89
N VAL A 15 -9.78 -16.90 27.01
CA VAL A 15 -8.64 -17.84 27.10
C VAL A 15 -9.05 -19.31 26.92
N GLN A 16 -10.36 -19.63 26.90
CA GLN A 16 -10.87 -20.98 26.66
C GLN A 16 -11.62 -21.19 25.33
N SER A 17 -11.78 -20.16 24.49
CA SER A 17 -12.45 -20.33 23.19
C SER A 17 -11.61 -19.74 22.07
N SER A 18 -11.05 -20.62 21.26
CA SER A 18 -10.29 -20.38 20.03
C SER A 18 -11.07 -19.73 18.89
N TYR A 19 -12.11 -18.95 19.17
CA TYR A 19 -12.94 -18.29 18.16
C TYR A 19 -13.50 -16.97 18.72
N ALA A 20 -12.89 -15.85 18.37
CA ALA A 20 -13.46 -14.52 18.63
C ALA A 20 -13.93 -13.90 17.30
N LYS A 21 -15.21 -13.52 17.22
CA LYS A 21 -15.77 -12.73 16.10
C LYS A 21 -15.57 -11.24 16.36
N SER A 22 -15.73 -10.40 15.34
CA SER A 22 -15.69 -8.93 15.48
C SER A 22 -16.69 -8.37 16.49
N SER A 23 -17.80 -9.08 16.75
CA SER A 23 -18.78 -8.78 17.79
C SER A 23 -18.26 -8.91 19.22
N ASP A 24 -17.15 -9.63 19.43
CA ASP A 24 -16.62 -9.97 20.75
C ASP A 24 -15.66 -8.89 21.26
N PHE A 25 -15.29 -7.95 20.40
CA PHE A 25 -14.49 -6.77 20.73
C PHE A 25 -15.37 -5.53 20.75
N GLY A 26 -15.33 -4.77 21.85
CA GLY A 26 -16.04 -3.50 21.94
C GLY A 26 -15.49 -2.49 20.93
N GLN A 27 -16.37 -1.74 20.27
CA GLN A 27 -16.00 -0.67 19.32
C GLN A 27 -15.02 0.35 19.93
N GLU A 28 -15.11 0.59 21.24
CA GLU A 28 -14.19 1.45 21.99
C GLU A 28 -12.76 0.91 21.97
N LEU A 29 -12.56 -0.41 22.16
CA LEU A 29 -11.24 -1.01 22.12
C LEU A 29 -10.63 -0.97 20.72
N ILE A 30 -11.42 -1.28 19.68
CA ILE A 30 -10.96 -1.18 18.28
C ILE A 30 -10.53 0.25 17.96
N THR A 31 -11.33 1.24 18.35
CA THR A 31 -11.01 2.66 18.16
C THR A 31 -9.71 3.05 18.86
N GLN A 32 -9.52 2.64 20.12
CA GLN A 32 -8.29 2.91 20.87
C GLN A 32 -7.05 2.28 20.23
N LEU A 33 -7.18 1.04 19.74
CA LEU A 33 -6.08 0.34 19.06
C LEU A 33 -5.75 0.97 17.70
N LEU A 34 -6.76 1.39 16.93
CA LEU A 34 -6.56 2.15 15.69
C LEU A 34 -5.81 3.46 15.95
N GLU A 35 -6.24 4.25 16.93
CA GLU A 35 -5.56 5.51 17.29
C GLU A 35 -4.12 5.30 17.75
N ARG A 36 -3.85 4.16 18.39
CA ARG A 36 -2.52 3.81 18.91
C ARG A 36 -1.57 3.35 17.80
N HIS A 37 -2.03 2.48 16.90
CA HIS A 37 -1.18 1.69 16.00
C HIS A 37 -1.34 2.02 14.51
N MET A 38 -2.36 2.77 14.11
CA MET A 38 -2.55 3.21 12.73
C MET A 38 -2.09 4.67 12.60
N LYS A 39 -0.77 4.89 12.47
CA LYS A 39 -0.18 6.24 12.44
C LYS A 39 0.62 6.56 11.18
N ASN A 40 1.13 5.55 10.48
CA ASN A 40 2.18 5.74 9.48
C ASN A 40 1.69 5.75 8.03
N PHE A 41 0.39 5.90 7.78
CA PHE A 41 -0.13 6.01 6.42
C PHE A 41 0.50 7.20 5.67
N SER A 42 1.16 6.94 4.53
CA SER A 42 1.93 7.94 3.79
C SER A 42 1.70 7.95 2.28
N GLY A 43 0.62 8.59 1.83
CA GLY A 43 0.40 8.77 0.38
C GLY A 43 1.43 9.67 -0.33
N PHE A 44 2.20 10.48 0.42
CA PHE A 44 3.08 11.49 -0.18
C PHE A 44 4.29 10.87 -0.90
N GLU A 45 4.88 9.81 -0.36
CA GLU A 45 6.04 9.13 -0.97
C GLU A 45 5.66 8.58 -2.36
N HIS A 46 4.51 7.91 -2.48
CA HIS A 46 3.94 7.44 -3.74
C HIS A 46 3.75 8.57 -4.75
N GLN A 47 3.05 9.63 -4.36
CA GLN A 47 2.79 10.77 -5.25
C GLN A 47 4.09 11.41 -5.71
N TYR A 48 5.03 11.66 -4.79
CA TYR A 48 6.29 12.32 -5.07
C TYR A 48 7.14 11.58 -6.11
N VAL A 49 7.24 10.24 -5.99
CA VAL A 49 7.99 9.46 -6.97
C VAL A 49 7.24 9.39 -8.29
N GLY A 50 5.92 9.18 -8.25
CA GLY A 50 5.10 9.11 -9.45
C GLY A 50 5.05 10.40 -10.27
N ASP A 51 5.08 11.58 -9.62
CA ASP A 51 5.09 12.89 -10.29
C ASP A 51 6.43 13.18 -11.00
N GLN A 52 7.49 12.43 -10.68
CA GLN A 52 8.79 12.54 -11.37
C GLN A 52 8.87 11.70 -12.65
N ILE A 53 7.91 10.81 -12.88
CA ILE A 53 7.90 9.95 -14.05
C ILE A 53 7.70 10.80 -15.32
N ASN A 54 8.53 10.51 -16.32
CA ASN A 54 8.43 11.12 -17.63
C ASN A 54 7.54 10.26 -18.51
N LEU A 55 6.45 10.86 -18.98
CA LEU A 55 5.50 10.22 -19.87
C LEU A 55 5.70 10.76 -21.29
N HIS A 56 5.63 9.84 -22.25
CA HIS A 56 5.65 10.14 -23.66
C HIS A 56 4.24 10.06 -24.22
N PHE A 57 3.84 11.08 -24.97
CA PHE A 57 2.50 11.17 -25.53
C PHE A 57 2.55 11.25 -27.05
N TYR A 58 1.51 10.73 -27.70
CA TYR A 58 1.35 10.85 -29.14
C TYR A 58 1.15 12.32 -29.58
N ASN A 59 0.39 13.09 -28.81
CA ASN A 59 0.19 14.54 -28.98
C ASN A 59 0.85 15.30 -27.83
N SER A 60 1.11 16.60 -28.00
CA SER A 60 1.63 17.44 -26.92
C SER A 60 0.70 17.41 -25.70
N ASN A 61 1.24 17.00 -24.55
CA ASN A 61 0.59 17.03 -23.25
C ASN A 61 1.58 17.59 -22.23
N PRO A 62 1.79 18.92 -22.22
CA PRO A 62 2.84 19.56 -21.42
C PRO A 62 2.61 19.40 -19.92
N ASP A 63 1.35 19.24 -19.52
CA ASP A 63 0.95 19.11 -18.11
C ASP A 63 0.98 17.65 -17.62
N LYS A 64 1.32 16.68 -18.49
CA LYS A 64 1.37 15.23 -18.20
C LYS A 64 0.09 14.70 -17.53
N LEU A 65 -1.07 15.26 -17.89
CA LEU A 65 -2.36 14.91 -17.31
C LEU A 65 -2.96 13.69 -18.02
N LEU A 66 -3.54 12.77 -17.26
CA LEU A 66 -4.17 11.55 -17.74
C LEU A 66 -5.69 11.64 -17.57
N HIS A 67 -6.43 11.40 -18.65
CA HIS A 67 -7.89 11.40 -18.65
C HIS A 67 -8.45 10.00 -18.39
N LEU A 68 -9.15 9.84 -17.27
CA LEU A 68 -9.79 8.58 -16.91
C LEU A 68 -11.21 8.48 -17.50
N PRO A 69 -11.77 7.26 -17.67
CA PRO A 69 -13.10 7.03 -18.24
C PRO A 69 -14.26 7.79 -17.56
N ASN A 70 -14.18 8.03 -16.25
CA ASN A 70 -15.17 8.80 -15.48
C ASN A 70 -14.98 10.34 -15.54
N GLY A 71 -14.06 10.80 -16.38
CA GLY A 71 -13.74 12.21 -16.57
C GLY A 71 -12.88 12.83 -15.46
N LEU A 72 -12.28 12.01 -14.58
CA LEU A 72 -11.16 12.45 -13.75
C LEU A 72 -9.96 12.81 -14.63
N ILE A 73 -9.23 13.84 -14.25
CA ILE A 73 -8.00 14.30 -14.89
C ILE A 73 -6.94 14.36 -13.80
N LEU A 74 -5.96 13.46 -13.86
CA LEU A 74 -5.00 13.24 -12.77
C LEU A 74 -3.56 13.19 -13.30
N THR A 75 -2.59 13.52 -12.47
CA THR A 75 -1.18 13.20 -12.76
C THR A 75 -0.92 11.71 -12.55
N TYR A 76 0.20 11.22 -13.09
CA TYR A 76 0.66 9.86 -12.82
C TYR A 76 0.80 9.62 -11.31
N GLY A 77 1.49 10.52 -10.58
CA GLY A 77 1.70 10.39 -9.14
C GLY A 77 0.42 10.44 -8.32
N GLN A 78 -0.57 11.24 -8.70
CA GLN A 78 -1.88 11.22 -8.04
C GLN A 78 -2.55 9.85 -8.15
N ILE A 79 -2.42 9.15 -9.28
CA ILE A 79 -2.97 7.80 -9.44
C ILE A 79 -2.18 6.79 -8.61
N VAL A 80 -0.84 6.86 -8.58
CA VAL A 80 0.00 6.00 -7.72
C VAL A 80 -0.41 6.13 -6.25
N MET A 81 -0.67 7.35 -5.77
CA MET A 81 -1.10 7.60 -4.39
C MET A 81 -2.52 7.12 -4.10
N LEU A 82 -3.45 7.28 -5.06
CA LEU A 82 -4.86 6.96 -4.84
C LEU A 82 -5.14 5.45 -4.93
N GLY A 83 -4.42 4.73 -5.80
CA GLY A 83 -4.59 3.30 -6.01
C GLY A 83 -4.14 2.49 -4.80
N GLY A 84 -4.72 1.30 -4.61
CA GLY A 84 -4.37 0.35 -3.54
C GLY A 84 -4.91 0.73 -2.16
N ASP A 85 -4.60 1.94 -1.70
CA ASP A 85 -4.89 2.39 -0.34
C ASP A 85 -6.25 3.09 -0.19
N LEU A 86 -6.58 3.98 -1.12
CA LEU A 86 -7.78 4.83 -1.03
C LEU A 86 -8.88 4.34 -1.98
N PHE A 87 -8.48 3.84 -3.14
CA PHE A 87 -9.34 3.23 -4.14
C PHE A 87 -8.96 1.78 -4.43
N GLY A 88 -9.96 0.92 -4.44
CA GLY A 88 -9.83 -0.50 -4.68
C GLY A 88 -11.13 -1.24 -4.36
N ASP A 89 -11.08 -2.57 -4.45
CA ASP A 89 -12.15 -3.50 -4.12
C ASP A 89 -11.67 -4.48 -3.01
N PRO A 90 -12.06 -4.26 -1.75
CA PRO A 90 -11.55 -5.04 -0.61
C PRO A 90 -12.03 -6.51 -0.62
N GLN A 91 -12.97 -6.87 -1.50
CA GLN A 91 -13.45 -8.25 -1.61
C GLN A 91 -12.61 -9.08 -2.58
N HIS A 92 -11.80 -8.44 -3.42
CA HIS A 92 -11.07 -9.09 -4.50
C HIS A 92 -9.60 -8.65 -4.59
N PRO A 93 -8.78 -8.84 -3.53
CA PRO A 93 -7.34 -8.58 -3.61
C PRO A 93 -6.70 -9.42 -4.72
N ILE A 94 -5.86 -8.79 -5.54
CA ILE A 94 -5.35 -9.29 -6.81
C ILE A 94 -4.52 -10.56 -6.61
N SER A 95 -3.58 -10.55 -5.67
CA SER A 95 -2.67 -11.65 -5.36
C SER A 95 -3.42 -12.92 -4.92
N THR A 96 -4.50 -12.74 -4.15
CA THR A 96 -5.30 -13.83 -3.59
C THR A 96 -6.39 -14.33 -4.55
N CYS A 97 -6.66 -13.63 -5.64
CA CYS A 97 -7.54 -14.12 -6.68
C CYS A 97 -6.98 -15.37 -7.37
N ILE A 98 -7.89 -16.23 -7.83
CA ILE A 98 -7.55 -17.37 -8.70
C ILE A 98 -6.75 -16.83 -9.90
N VAL A 99 -5.67 -17.51 -10.27
CA VAL A 99 -4.67 -17.05 -11.27
C VAL A 99 -5.33 -16.49 -12.54
N ASP A 100 -6.25 -17.25 -13.15
CA ASP A 100 -6.95 -16.85 -14.39
C ASP A 100 -7.91 -15.67 -14.22
N LYS A 101 -8.20 -15.27 -12.97
CA LYS A 101 -9.07 -14.16 -12.60
C LYS A 101 -8.34 -12.93 -12.09
N ARG A 102 -7.01 -12.97 -11.99
CA ARG A 102 -6.24 -11.83 -11.46
C ARG A 102 -6.41 -10.56 -12.27
N LYS A 103 -6.45 -10.63 -13.62
CA LYS A 103 -6.74 -9.46 -14.47
C LYS A 103 -8.14 -8.89 -14.22
N ASP A 104 -9.14 -9.75 -14.01
CA ASP A 104 -10.50 -9.32 -13.65
C ASP A 104 -10.49 -8.60 -12.29
N CYS A 105 -9.75 -9.14 -11.31
CA CYS A 105 -9.59 -8.53 -9.98
C CYS A 105 -8.86 -7.18 -10.05
N PHE A 106 -7.77 -7.07 -10.81
CA PHE A 106 -7.10 -5.79 -11.04
C PHE A 106 -8.04 -4.76 -11.66
N ASN A 107 -8.86 -5.16 -12.65
CA ASN A 107 -9.87 -4.26 -13.22
C ASN A 107 -10.88 -3.80 -12.17
N LEU A 108 -11.32 -4.67 -11.23
CA LEU A 108 -12.17 -4.25 -10.12
C LEU A 108 -11.47 -3.21 -9.22
N GLN A 109 -10.17 -3.36 -8.96
CA GLN A 109 -9.38 -2.37 -8.22
C GLN A 109 -9.32 -1.03 -8.97
N PHE A 110 -8.84 -1.04 -10.22
CA PHE A 110 -8.64 0.17 -11.02
C PHE A 110 -9.96 0.93 -11.26
N TYR A 111 -11.04 0.23 -11.61
CA TYR A 111 -12.35 0.86 -11.84
C TYR A 111 -13.08 1.26 -10.55
N ALA A 112 -12.54 0.95 -9.36
CA ALA A 112 -12.99 1.61 -8.15
C ALA A 112 -12.63 3.12 -8.18
N LEU A 113 -11.48 3.49 -8.77
CA LEU A 113 -11.08 4.89 -9.01
C LEU A 113 -11.67 5.42 -10.33
N ALA A 114 -11.52 4.67 -11.40
CA ALA A 114 -11.77 5.12 -12.77
C ALA A 114 -13.23 4.94 -13.25
N GLY A 115 -14.08 4.29 -12.46
CA GLY A 115 -15.48 4.03 -12.79
C GLY A 115 -16.43 5.15 -12.35
N ASP A 116 -17.68 5.07 -12.84
CA ASP A 116 -18.74 6.06 -12.56
C ASP A 116 -19.72 5.64 -11.46
N LYS A 117 -19.67 4.38 -11.02
CA LYS A 117 -20.68 3.83 -10.10
C LYS A 117 -20.37 4.23 -8.67
N ASP A 118 -21.28 4.98 -8.05
CA ASP A 118 -21.34 5.09 -6.60
C ASP A 118 -21.82 3.74 -6.02
N LYS A 119 -20.87 2.89 -5.62
CA LYS A 119 -21.17 1.59 -5.01
C LYS A 119 -21.78 1.73 -3.59
N ASN A 120 -21.63 2.89 -2.94
CA ASN A 120 -21.89 3.04 -1.50
C ASN A 120 -22.95 4.11 -1.16
N ASN A 121 -23.64 4.69 -2.14
CA ASN A 121 -24.61 5.79 -1.99
C ASN A 121 -24.08 6.99 -1.20
N CYS A 122 -22.78 7.26 -1.29
CA CYS A 122 -22.11 8.29 -0.53
C CYS A 122 -21.53 9.37 -1.44
N GLN A 123 -20.62 8.98 -2.33
CA GLN A 123 -20.02 9.86 -3.34
C GLN A 123 -19.62 9.01 -4.55
N THR A 124 -19.66 9.59 -5.75
CA THR A 124 -19.05 8.96 -6.93
C THR A 124 -17.53 8.90 -6.76
N PRO A 125 -16.83 7.94 -7.40
CA PRO A 125 -15.37 7.86 -7.35
C PRO A 125 -14.68 9.18 -7.72
N ARG A 126 -15.21 9.89 -8.72
CA ARG A 126 -14.73 11.20 -9.12
C ARG A 126 -14.76 12.23 -7.99
N THR A 127 -15.92 12.46 -7.39
CA THR A 127 -16.06 13.45 -6.30
C THR A 127 -15.21 13.05 -5.08
N GLN A 128 -15.12 11.75 -4.79
CA GLN A 128 -14.28 11.25 -3.71
C GLN A 128 -12.79 11.52 -3.97
N ALA A 129 -12.30 11.25 -5.18
CA ALA A 129 -10.91 11.50 -5.55
C ALA A 129 -10.57 13.00 -5.49
N GLU A 130 -11.44 13.88 -6.02
CA GLU A 130 -11.27 15.34 -5.94
C GLU A 130 -11.16 15.83 -4.48
N ASN A 131 -12.00 15.28 -3.58
CA ASN A 131 -11.97 15.61 -2.15
C ASN A 131 -10.71 15.09 -1.44
N LEU A 132 -10.27 13.87 -1.78
CA LEU A 132 -9.06 13.26 -1.23
C LEU A 132 -7.80 14.01 -1.66
N ILE A 133 -7.68 14.36 -2.95
CA ILE A 133 -6.56 15.15 -3.47
C ILE A 133 -6.49 16.51 -2.77
N LYS A 134 -7.62 17.21 -2.67
CA LYS A 134 -7.66 18.49 -1.94
C LYS A 134 -7.20 18.35 -0.49
N TYR A 135 -7.57 17.27 0.18
CA TYR A 135 -7.13 17.00 1.55
C TYR A 135 -5.64 16.67 1.61
N GLN A 136 -5.15 15.85 0.68
CA GLN A 136 -3.74 15.51 0.58
C GLN A 136 -2.89 16.75 0.34
N ASP A 137 -3.26 17.63 -0.58
CA ASP A 137 -2.53 18.87 -0.87
C ASP A 137 -2.34 19.71 0.41
N GLN A 138 -3.37 19.77 1.27
CA GLN A 138 -3.28 20.44 2.57
C GLN A 138 -2.28 19.74 3.50
N MET A 139 -2.26 18.41 3.54
CA MET A 139 -1.32 17.65 4.36
C MET A 139 0.11 17.77 3.84
N VAL A 140 0.31 17.80 2.52
CA VAL A 140 1.62 18.01 1.89
C VAL A 140 2.17 19.40 2.21
N GLN A 141 1.35 20.45 2.11
CA GLN A 141 1.77 21.79 2.52
C GLN A 141 2.16 21.83 4.00
N LEU A 142 1.36 21.20 4.86
CA LEU A 142 1.67 21.12 6.29
C LEU A 142 2.97 20.35 6.56
N LEU A 143 3.21 19.24 5.84
CA LEU A 143 4.45 18.46 5.93
C LEU A 143 5.66 19.26 5.41
N MET A 144 5.50 20.05 4.35
CA MET A 144 6.56 20.94 3.87
C MET A 144 6.91 22.01 4.92
N ASP A 145 5.91 22.65 5.52
CA ASP A 145 6.12 23.61 6.62
C ASP A 145 6.77 22.95 7.86
N TRP A 146 6.45 21.67 8.10
CA TRP A 146 7.07 20.87 9.16
C TRP A 146 8.55 20.62 8.91
N ARG A 147 8.91 20.23 7.66
CA ARG A 147 10.30 20.05 7.22
C ARG A 147 11.11 21.33 7.28
N LEU A 148 10.51 22.49 6.95
CA LEU A 148 11.18 23.80 7.05
C LEU A 148 11.58 24.16 8.50
N GLN A 149 10.95 23.55 9.49
CA GLN A 149 11.32 23.69 10.91
C GLN A 149 12.44 22.72 11.33
N GLY A 150 13.01 21.94 10.40
CA GLY A 150 14.03 20.94 10.67
C GLY A 150 13.49 19.67 11.35
N LYS A 151 12.18 19.43 11.30
CA LYS A 151 11.55 18.24 11.88
C LYS A 151 11.39 17.14 10.84
N THR A 152 11.35 15.89 11.29
CA THR A 152 11.28 14.71 10.42
C THR A 152 9.84 14.38 10.01
N ASP A 153 9.69 13.71 8.86
CA ASP A 153 8.41 13.14 8.42
C ASP A 153 7.85 12.16 9.45
N SER A 154 8.67 11.28 10.00
CA SER A 154 8.24 10.34 11.04
C SER A 154 7.60 11.05 12.24
N ASP A 155 8.17 12.17 12.71
CA ASP A 155 7.57 12.97 13.79
C ASP A 155 6.24 13.60 13.37
N PHE A 156 6.11 14.01 12.10
CA PHE A 156 4.86 14.53 11.56
C PHE A 156 3.75 13.48 11.64
N TYR A 157 4.00 12.27 11.15
CA TYR A 157 3.01 11.20 11.16
C TYR A 157 2.74 10.64 12.56
N LYS A 158 3.71 10.72 13.47
CA LYS A 158 3.48 10.45 14.89
C LYS A 158 2.47 11.41 15.53
N GLU A 159 2.52 12.69 15.16
CA GLU A 159 1.64 13.75 15.66
C GLU A 159 0.26 13.75 14.96
N TYR A 160 0.26 13.69 13.62
CA TYR A 160 -0.93 13.93 12.80
C TYR A 160 -1.59 12.64 12.29
N GLY A 161 -0.91 11.49 12.33
CA GLY A 161 -1.36 10.24 11.70
C GLY A 161 -2.77 9.82 12.10
N SER A 162 -3.11 9.87 13.39
CA SER A 162 -4.46 9.53 13.86
C SER A 162 -5.54 10.46 13.30
N VAL A 163 -5.26 11.77 13.20
CA VAL A 163 -6.20 12.74 12.62
C VAL A 163 -6.35 12.52 11.11
N ILE A 164 -5.24 12.21 10.43
CA ILE A 164 -5.23 11.87 9.00
C ILE A 164 -6.10 10.64 8.75
N ASN A 165 -5.88 9.54 9.47
CA ASN A 165 -6.61 8.29 9.27
C ASN A 165 -8.11 8.41 9.56
N LYS A 166 -8.48 9.17 10.60
CA LYS A 166 -9.89 9.55 10.84
C LYS A 166 -10.48 10.29 9.65
N LYS A 167 -9.77 11.28 9.11
CA LYS A 167 -10.26 12.07 7.99
C LYS A 167 -10.35 11.26 6.70
N LEU A 168 -9.38 10.40 6.41
CA LEU A 168 -9.41 9.50 5.25
C LEU A 168 -10.57 8.52 5.34
N ASN A 169 -10.84 7.95 6.52
CA ASN A 169 -12.00 7.10 6.72
C ASN A 169 -13.31 7.84 6.41
N ARG A 170 -13.45 9.09 6.87
CA ARG A 170 -14.63 9.93 6.54
C ARG A 170 -14.76 10.21 5.05
N LEU A 171 -13.66 10.59 4.40
CA LEU A 171 -13.65 10.90 2.96
C LEU A 171 -13.93 9.67 2.10
N THR A 172 -13.61 8.47 2.62
CA THR A 172 -13.91 7.19 1.99
C THR A 172 -15.21 6.57 2.49
N CYS A 173 -16.17 7.39 2.93
CA CYS A 173 -17.54 7.01 3.28
C CYS A 173 -17.69 6.17 4.56
N GLY A 174 -16.74 6.32 5.47
CA GLY A 174 -16.80 5.80 6.83
C GLY A 174 -17.17 6.84 7.89
N GLY A 175 -17.16 6.39 9.13
CA GLY A 175 -17.49 7.16 10.33
C GLY A 175 -18.99 7.45 10.48
N SER A 176 -19.35 7.87 11.69
CA SER A 176 -20.71 8.21 12.14
C SER A 176 -20.69 9.47 13.00
N PHE A 177 -21.83 9.93 13.52
CA PHE A 177 -21.87 11.12 14.38
C PHE A 177 -21.11 10.96 15.72
N ILE A 178 -20.78 9.73 16.13
CA ILE A 178 -20.07 9.43 17.41
C ILE A 178 -18.66 8.87 17.23
N SER A 179 -18.25 8.52 16.01
CA SER A 179 -16.92 7.94 15.74
C SER A 179 -16.45 8.31 14.35
N ASP A 180 -15.21 8.77 14.23
CA ASP A 180 -14.61 9.01 12.91
C ASP A 180 -14.13 7.73 12.23
N TYR A 181 -13.94 6.64 12.99
CA TYR A 181 -13.54 5.34 12.45
C TYR A 181 -14.74 4.46 12.10
N ILE A 182 -15.80 4.43 12.91
CA ILE A 182 -16.88 3.46 12.77
C ILE A 182 -18.15 4.12 12.19
N PRO A 183 -18.78 3.53 11.14
CA PRO A 183 -18.37 2.32 10.39
C PRO A 183 -17.13 2.55 9.52
N PHE A 184 -16.43 1.46 9.15
CA PHE A 184 -15.28 1.55 8.25
C PHE A 184 -15.71 1.98 6.83
N GLY A 185 -15.05 3.03 6.35
CA GLY A 185 -15.04 3.47 4.97
C GLY A 185 -14.16 2.58 4.11
N ASN A 186 -14.06 2.89 2.82
CA ASN A 186 -13.29 2.09 1.88
C ASN A 186 -11.81 2.01 2.25
N TYR A 187 -11.22 3.11 2.72
CA TYR A 187 -9.83 3.17 3.19
C TYR A 187 -9.52 2.05 4.19
N LEU A 188 -10.27 1.97 5.29
CA LEU A 188 -10.03 0.96 6.33
C LEU A 188 -10.38 -0.45 5.86
N LYS A 189 -11.41 -0.62 5.03
CA LYS A 189 -11.76 -1.92 4.45
C LYS A 189 -10.67 -2.46 3.52
N LEU A 190 -10.03 -1.58 2.74
CA LEU A 190 -8.88 -1.94 1.93
C LEU A 190 -7.72 -2.36 2.84
N SER A 191 -7.44 -1.61 3.89
CA SER A 191 -6.40 -1.97 4.85
C SER A 191 -6.64 -3.34 5.52
N GLU A 192 -7.89 -3.76 5.74
CA GLU A 192 -8.20 -5.11 6.26
C GLU A 192 -7.75 -6.25 5.33
N THR A 193 -7.59 -5.98 4.03
CA THR A 193 -7.34 -6.98 2.99
C THR A 193 -6.16 -6.61 2.07
N ASN A 194 -5.26 -5.73 2.55
CA ASN A 194 -4.14 -5.14 1.82
C ASN A 194 -2.95 -6.09 1.57
N PHE A 195 -3.22 -7.36 1.25
CA PHE A 195 -2.17 -8.36 0.96
C PHE A 195 -1.29 -7.94 -0.22
N ASP A 196 -1.90 -7.27 -1.20
CA ASP A 196 -1.25 -6.76 -2.41
C ASP A 196 -0.18 -5.69 -2.16
N HIS A 197 0.02 -5.23 -0.92
CA HIS A 197 1.09 -4.27 -0.57
C HIS A 197 2.35 -4.96 -0.07
N TYR A 198 2.32 -6.26 0.24
CA TYR A 198 3.43 -6.95 0.89
C TYR A 198 4.08 -7.94 -0.05
N GLN A 199 5.41 -8.02 -0.05
CA GLN A 199 6.09 -9.06 -0.83
C GLN A 199 5.81 -10.46 -0.26
N PRO A 200 5.69 -11.49 -1.13
CA PRO A 200 5.80 -11.43 -2.59
C PRO A 200 4.49 -11.06 -3.32
N ASP A 201 3.39 -10.90 -2.60
CA ASP A 201 2.05 -10.67 -3.15
C ASP A 201 1.94 -9.32 -3.90
N SER A 202 2.69 -8.30 -3.50
CA SER A 202 2.77 -7.00 -4.18
C SER A 202 3.33 -7.09 -5.60
N LEU A 203 4.31 -7.97 -5.83
CA LEU A 203 4.85 -8.23 -7.16
C LEU A 203 3.81 -8.89 -8.05
N ILE A 204 2.99 -9.80 -7.51
CA ILE A 204 1.87 -10.39 -8.25
C ILE A 204 0.86 -9.31 -8.66
N ALA A 205 0.48 -8.43 -7.73
CA ALA A 205 -0.46 -7.35 -8.00
C ALA A 205 0.08 -6.38 -9.07
N TYR A 206 1.34 -5.99 -8.94
CA TYR A 206 2.06 -5.18 -9.92
C TYR A 206 2.10 -5.84 -11.30
N GLU A 207 2.63 -7.06 -11.41
CA GLU A 207 2.81 -7.75 -12.70
C GLU A 207 1.48 -7.90 -13.46
N VAL A 208 0.40 -8.25 -12.73
CA VAL A 208 -0.93 -8.37 -13.31
C VAL A 208 -1.43 -7.01 -13.82
N GLY A 209 -1.29 -5.96 -13.01
CA GLY A 209 -1.72 -4.61 -13.37
C GLY A 209 -0.91 -4.02 -14.53
N HIS A 210 0.40 -4.21 -14.51
CA HIS A 210 1.31 -3.80 -15.57
C HIS A 210 0.98 -4.52 -16.87
N GLN A 211 0.69 -5.83 -16.83
CA GLN A 211 0.24 -6.56 -18.01
C GLN A 211 -1.09 -6.04 -18.57
N VAL A 212 -2.05 -5.67 -17.71
CA VAL A 212 -3.31 -5.05 -18.17
C VAL A 212 -3.03 -3.70 -18.85
N ALA A 213 -2.11 -2.90 -18.31
CA ALA A 213 -1.69 -1.65 -18.93
C ALA A 213 -1.02 -1.86 -20.30
N LEU A 214 -0.12 -2.85 -20.42
CA LEU A 214 0.52 -3.23 -21.67
C LEU A 214 -0.50 -3.71 -22.71
N ASP A 215 -1.48 -4.53 -22.31
CA ASP A 215 -2.58 -4.97 -23.17
C ASP A 215 -3.37 -3.77 -23.71
N THR A 216 -3.64 -2.75 -22.88
CA THR A 216 -4.30 -1.51 -23.29
C THR A 216 -3.43 -0.68 -24.24
N ALA A 217 -2.12 -0.56 -24.00
CA ALA A 217 -1.20 0.11 -24.91
C ALA A 217 -1.16 -0.56 -26.29
N LEU A 218 -1.21 -1.89 -26.33
CA LEU A 218 -1.29 -2.66 -27.58
C LEU A 218 -2.59 -2.37 -28.35
N LEU A 219 -3.72 -2.20 -27.65
CA LEU A 219 -4.96 -1.71 -28.28
C LEU A 219 -4.78 -0.31 -28.86
N GLY A 220 -4.06 0.57 -28.15
CA GLY A 220 -3.68 1.89 -28.64
C GLY A 220 -2.89 1.85 -29.95
N TYR A 221 -1.88 0.97 -30.04
CA TYR A 221 -1.14 0.70 -31.27
C TYR A 221 -2.07 0.26 -32.42
N GLN A 222 -3.00 -0.66 -32.14
CA GLN A 222 -3.96 -1.15 -33.14
C GLN A 222 -4.88 -0.04 -33.66
N GLN A 223 -5.27 0.92 -32.82
CA GLN A 223 -6.04 2.08 -33.28
C GLN A 223 -5.19 3.08 -34.06
N LYS A 224 -3.94 3.30 -33.63
CA LYS A 224 -2.97 4.13 -34.34
C LYS A 224 -2.75 3.64 -35.76
N THR A 225 -2.54 2.34 -35.96
CA THR A 225 -2.35 1.73 -37.29
C THR A 225 -3.58 1.80 -38.20
N LYS A 226 -4.79 1.89 -37.62
CA LYS A 226 -6.05 2.14 -38.35
C LYS A 226 -6.27 3.62 -38.69
N GLY A 227 -5.41 4.53 -38.22
CA GLY A 227 -5.57 5.97 -38.38
C GLY A 227 -6.50 6.62 -37.35
N ASN A 228 -6.95 5.88 -36.33
CA ASN A 228 -7.82 6.38 -35.27
C ASN A 228 -7.00 7.07 -34.17
N ILE A 229 -6.33 8.16 -34.54
CA ILE A 229 -5.32 8.82 -33.70
C ILE A 229 -5.85 9.30 -32.36
N ALA A 230 -7.05 9.89 -32.32
CA ALA A 230 -7.65 10.37 -31.07
C ALA A 230 -7.91 9.22 -30.08
N GLU A 231 -8.46 8.11 -30.58
CA GLU A 231 -8.74 6.91 -29.78
C GLU A 231 -7.43 6.25 -29.31
N ALA A 232 -6.40 6.21 -30.17
CA ALA A 232 -5.08 5.72 -29.81
C ALA A 232 -4.47 6.54 -28.65
N GLY A 233 -4.58 7.87 -28.70
CA GLY A 233 -4.13 8.74 -27.60
C GLY A 233 -4.86 8.47 -26.29
N GLN A 234 -6.19 8.32 -26.33
CA GLN A 234 -7.00 7.98 -25.16
C GLN A 234 -6.60 6.61 -24.55
N LEU A 235 -6.31 5.62 -25.39
CA LEU A 235 -5.84 4.31 -24.94
C LEU A 235 -4.44 4.37 -24.32
N LEU A 236 -3.54 5.21 -24.85
CA LEU A 236 -2.22 5.43 -24.23
C LEU A 236 -2.36 6.07 -22.84
N GLU A 237 -3.22 7.07 -22.69
CA GLU A 237 -3.48 7.68 -21.38
C GLU A 237 -4.10 6.69 -20.39
N LEU A 238 -5.05 5.87 -20.84
CA LEU A 238 -5.64 4.80 -20.03
C LEU A 238 -4.59 3.77 -19.62
N ALA A 239 -3.70 3.37 -20.53
CA ALA A 239 -2.61 2.46 -20.24
C ALA A 239 -1.66 3.03 -19.18
N TYR A 240 -1.28 4.32 -19.27
CA TYR A 240 -0.51 4.97 -18.22
C TYR A 240 -1.26 5.05 -16.89
N ALA A 241 -2.56 5.32 -16.89
CA ALA A 241 -3.36 5.35 -15.68
C ALA A 241 -3.43 3.97 -15.00
N GLN A 242 -3.63 2.90 -15.77
CA GLN A 242 -3.57 1.53 -15.26
C GLN A 242 -2.18 1.21 -14.73
N ASN A 243 -1.13 1.61 -15.46
CA ASN A 243 0.24 1.40 -15.02
C ASN A 243 0.57 2.15 -13.73
N ALA A 244 0.11 3.39 -13.58
CA ALA A 244 0.28 4.18 -12.37
C ALA A 244 -0.38 3.50 -11.17
N PHE A 245 -1.59 2.97 -11.36
CA PHE A 245 -2.29 2.20 -10.33
C PHE A 245 -1.51 0.93 -9.95
N ALA A 246 -0.94 0.22 -10.93
CA ALA A 246 -0.10 -0.95 -10.67
C ALA A 246 1.21 -0.56 -9.96
N ASN A 247 1.82 0.57 -10.34
CA ASN A 247 3.07 1.06 -9.78
C ASN A 247 2.97 1.45 -8.31
N HIS A 248 1.77 1.62 -7.76
CA HIS A 248 1.55 1.65 -6.31
C HIS A 248 2.19 0.42 -5.64
N TYR A 249 1.80 -0.79 -6.07
CA TYR A 249 2.31 -2.04 -5.54
C TYR A 249 3.79 -2.29 -5.89
N LEU A 250 4.27 -1.75 -7.03
CA LEU A 250 5.71 -1.75 -7.33
C LEU A 250 6.46 -0.93 -6.28
N SER A 251 5.98 0.28 -5.96
CA SER A 251 6.64 1.14 -4.99
C SER A 251 6.60 0.58 -3.57
N ASP A 252 5.51 -0.07 -3.16
CA ASP A 252 5.45 -0.82 -1.89
C ASP A 252 6.54 -1.89 -1.82
N SER A 253 6.84 -2.52 -2.95
CA SER A 253 7.89 -3.55 -3.02
C SER A 253 9.30 -3.01 -2.75
N PHE A 254 9.50 -1.69 -2.66
CA PHE A 254 10.77 -1.09 -2.22
C PHE A 254 10.78 -0.68 -0.75
N ALA A 255 9.63 -0.65 -0.07
CA ALA A 255 9.50 -0.21 1.30
C ALA A 255 9.77 -1.34 2.29
N SER A 256 10.70 -1.12 3.22
CA SER A 256 11.17 -2.16 4.16
C SER A 256 10.06 -2.86 4.94
N GLY A 257 9.04 -2.13 5.41
CA GLY A 257 7.91 -2.68 6.15
C GLY A 257 7.01 -3.59 5.33
N HIS A 258 7.05 -3.45 4.00
CA HIS A 258 6.31 -4.24 3.04
C HIS A 258 7.09 -5.46 2.52
N ILE A 259 8.42 -5.51 2.74
CA ILE A 259 9.24 -6.60 2.22
C ILE A 259 9.04 -7.89 3.02
N ARG A 260 9.40 -7.94 4.31
CA ARG A 260 9.42 -9.22 5.06
C ARG A 260 8.25 -9.42 6.03
N THR A 261 7.32 -8.47 6.13
CA THR A 261 6.14 -8.60 7.00
C THR A 261 5.19 -9.68 6.47
N PRO A 262 4.92 -10.76 7.20
CA PRO A 262 4.17 -11.91 6.69
C PRO A 262 2.64 -11.67 6.76
N ARG A 263 2.16 -10.63 6.05
CA ARG A 263 0.79 -10.09 6.18
C ARG A 263 -0.30 -11.14 5.98
N LEU A 264 -0.18 -11.97 4.94
CA LEU A 264 -1.16 -13.02 4.65
C LEU A 264 -1.16 -14.15 5.69
N ALA A 265 0.01 -14.47 6.26
CA ALA A 265 0.12 -15.46 7.33
C ALA A 265 -0.47 -14.94 8.64
N ILE A 266 -0.25 -13.65 8.96
CA ILE A 266 -0.90 -12.97 10.09
C ILE A 266 -2.43 -13.07 9.95
N GLU A 267 -2.98 -12.75 8.78
CA GLU A 267 -4.43 -12.87 8.55
C GLU A 267 -4.96 -14.29 8.74
N LYS A 268 -4.25 -15.29 8.20
CA LYS A 268 -4.73 -16.68 8.19
C LYS A 268 -4.54 -17.41 9.51
N GLN A 269 -3.53 -17.05 10.29
CA GLN A 269 -3.12 -17.82 11.48
C GLN A 269 -3.46 -17.12 12.79
N VAL A 270 -3.76 -15.82 12.78
CA VAL A 270 -4.17 -15.08 13.98
C VAL A 270 -5.68 -14.89 14.00
N PHE A 271 -6.32 -15.43 15.04
CA PHE A 271 -7.77 -15.38 15.23
C PHE A 271 -8.23 -14.06 15.88
N LEU A 272 -8.03 -12.95 15.19
CA LEU A 272 -8.60 -11.64 15.52
C LEU A 272 -9.37 -11.09 14.31
N PRO A 273 -10.22 -10.06 14.50
CA PRO A 273 -10.79 -9.32 13.37
C PRO A 273 -9.68 -8.80 12.44
N SER A 274 -9.93 -8.79 11.13
CA SER A 274 -8.96 -8.40 10.10
C SER A 274 -8.32 -7.04 10.36
N ILE A 275 -9.08 -6.06 10.86
CA ILE A 275 -8.51 -4.76 11.25
C ILE A 275 -7.46 -4.87 12.36
N LEU A 276 -7.61 -5.78 13.33
CA LEU A 276 -6.62 -5.98 14.37
C LEU A 276 -5.43 -6.81 13.88
N ASN A 277 -5.64 -7.72 12.92
CA ASN A 277 -4.56 -8.42 12.22
C ASN A 277 -3.71 -7.45 11.39
N LEU A 278 -4.33 -6.45 10.76
CA LEU A 278 -3.61 -5.33 10.15
C LEU A 278 -2.75 -4.59 11.19
N LEU A 279 -3.31 -4.21 12.34
CA LEU A 279 -2.55 -3.50 13.37
C LEU A 279 -1.37 -4.35 13.89
N LEU A 280 -1.51 -5.68 13.91
CA LEU A 280 -0.39 -6.57 14.24
C LEU A 280 0.69 -6.51 13.18
N ALA A 281 0.33 -6.59 11.90
CA ALA A 281 1.29 -6.44 10.80
C ALA A 281 2.01 -5.09 10.87
N ASN A 282 1.29 -4.01 11.20
CA ASN A 282 1.84 -2.67 11.37
C ASN A 282 2.99 -2.62 12.40
N LEU A 283 2.94 -3.44 13.46
CA LEU A 283 4.02 -3.45 14.47
C LEU A 283 5.39 -3.83 13.88
N MET A 284 5.42 -4.78 12.95
CA MET A 284 6.64 -5.21 12.26
C MET A 284 6.98 -4.28 11.11
N HIS A 285 5.96 -3.93 10.32
CA HIS A 285 6.06 -2.98 9.22
C HIS A 285 6.71 -1.66 9.67
N ASP A 286 6.23 -1.07 10.77
CA ASP A 286 6.72 0.19 11.29
C ASP A 286 8.12 0.07 11.91
N GLU A 287 8.43 -1.07 12.55
CA GLU A 287 9.77 -1.36 13.05
C GLU A 287 10.78 -1.43 11.90
N ASP A 288 10.45 -2.17 10.85
CA ASP A 288 11.32 -2.36 9.69
C ASP A 288 11.49 -1.06 8.89
N ASN A 289 10.43 -0.26 8.74
CA ASN A 289 10.52 1.07 8.12
C ASN A 289 11.39 2.06 8.92
N ARG A 290 11.33 1.99 10.25
CA ARG A 290 12.15 2.85 11.12
C ARG A 290 13.63 2.45 11.11
N LEU A 291 13.92 1.16 11.23
CA LEU A 291 15.28 0.61 11.32
C LEU A 291 15.94 0.51 9.93
N GLY A 292 15.14 0.29 8.90
CA GLY A 292 15.57 -0.05 7.55
C GLY A 292 15.96 -1.53 7.42
N LEU A 293 15.98 -2.02 6.18
CA LEU A 293 16.44 -3.35 5.83
C LEU A 293 17.54 -3.29 4.77
N ILE A 294 18.64 -4.00 4.98
CA ILE A 294 19.63 -4.24 3.95
C ILE A 294 19.03 -5.17 2.91
N VAL A 295 19.02 -4.73 1.65
CA VAL A 295 18.44 -5.47 0.53
C VAL A 295 19.40 -5.47 -0.65
N VAL A 296 19.25 -6.47 -1.51
CA VAL A 296 19.99 -6.61 -2.77
C VAL A 296 19.00 -6.87 -3.90
N ASN A 297 19.28 -6.40 -5.11
CA ASN A 297 18.49 -6.70 -6.31
C ASN A 297 19.21 -7.66 -7.26
N GLN A 298 18.60 -7.99 -8.40
CA GLN A 298 19.18 -8.93 -9.38
C GLN A 298 20.45 -8.40 -10.04
N GLU A 299 20.66 -7.08 -10.04
CA GLU A 299 21.91 -6.45 -10.52
C GLU A 299 23.05 -6.53 -9.49
N GLY A 300 22.79 -7.03 -8.28
CA GLY A 300 23.76 -7.08 -7.19
C GLY A 300 23.95 -5.74 -6.47
N THR A 301 23.10 -4.75 -6.73
CA THR A 301 23.12 -3.47 -6.00
C THR A 301 22.59 -3.68 -4.60
N LEU A 302 23.37 -3.29 -3.59
CA LEU A 302 23.04 -3.39 -2.17
C LEU A 302 22.69 -2.00 -1.61
N TRP A 303 21.60 -1.88 -0.86
CA TRP A 303 21.24 -0.64 -0.17
C TRP A 303 20.41 -0.93 1.10
N THR A 304 20.18 0.10 1.91
CA THR A 304 19.21 0.03 3.01
C THR A 304 17.87 0.58 2.54
N ALA A 305 16.86 -0.28 2.47
CA ALA A 305 15.48 0.08 2.20
C ALA A 305 14.83 0.70 3.44
N TYR A 306 14.08 1.77 3.21
CA TYR A 306 13.19 2.48 4.13
C TYR A 306 11.81 2.63 3.45
N GLY A 307 10.82 3.18 4.12
CA GLY A 307 9.50 3.44 3.54
C GLY A 307 8.56 4.02 4.58
N ASP A 308 7.35 4.40 4.19
CA ASP A 308 6.28 4.86 5.08
C ASP A 308 6.76 5.91 6.08
N ASN A 309 7.12 7.09 5.55
CA ASN A 309 7.61 8.27 6.25
C ASN A 309 9.12 8.28 6.54
N TYR A 310 9.86 7.32 5.97
CA TYR A 310 11.30 7.22 6.08
C TYR A 310 12.02 7.28 4.73
N LEU A 311 11.31 7.34 3.58
CA LEU A 311 11.92 7.39 2.26
C LEU A 311 12.71 8.69 2.01
N PHE A 312 12.40 9.77 2.73
CA PHE A 312 13.08 11.06 2.61
C PHE A 312 14.26 11.24 3.57
N LYS A 313 14.65 10.18 4.30
CA LYS A 313 15.93 10.15 5.01
C LYS A 313 17.10 10.38 4.06
N GLU A 314 18.19 10.93 4.57
CA GLU A 314 19.42 11.12 3.79
C GLU A 314 19.95 9.77 3.30
N GLU A 315 19.93 8.75 4.18
CA GLU A 315 20.38 7.39 3.91
C GLU A 315 19.58 6.67 2.81
N ALA A 316 18.36 7.14 2.52
CA ALA A 316 17.47 6.56 1.52
C ALA A 316 17.68 7.14 0.09
N GLU A 317 18.70 7.98 -0.14
CA GLU A 317 18.95 8.57 -1.46
C GLU A 317 19.12 7.54 -2.58
N LEU A 318 19.95 6.51 -2.35
CA LEU A 318 20.15 5.44 -3.33
C LEU A 318 18.84 4.69 -3.62
N GLN A 319 18.05 4.41 -2.57
CA GLN A 319 16.74 3.78 -2.74
C GLN A 319 15.82 4.61 -3.63
N ARG A 320 15.73 5.93 -3.39
CA ARG A 320 14.90 6.83 -4.22
C ARG A 320 15.32 6.79 -5.69
N THR A 321 16.62 6.75 -5.98
CA THR A 321 17.13 6.62 -7.35
C THR A 321 16.72 5.29 -7.99
N ILE A 322 16.89 4.17 -7.30
CA ILE A 322 16.56 2.84 -7.83
C ILE A 322 15.04 2.70 -8.04
N LEU A 323 14.24 3.14 -7.06
CA LEU A 323 12.78 3.13 -7.14
C LEU A 323 12.28 3.97 -8.32
N LEU A 324 12.80 5.21 -8.47
CA LEU A 324 12.44 6.07 -9.60
C LEU A 324 12.81 5.42 -10.94
N GLN A 325 13.99 4.78 -11.02
CA GLN A 325 14.40 4.06 -12.22
C GLN A 325 13.47 2.88 -12.54
N ALA A 326 13.06 2.09 -11.54
CA ALA A 326 12.12 0.98 -11.74
C ALA A 326 10.75 1.47 -12.24
N MET A 327 10.20 2.51 -11.63
CA MET A 327 8.93 3.08 -12.06
C MET A 327 9.03 3.74 -13.46
N GLN A 328 10.16 4.35 -13.80
CA GLN A 328 10.39 4.91 -15.14
C GLN A 328 10.47 3.80 -16.19
N LEU A 329 11.21 2.71 -15.95
CA LEU A 329 11.26 1.55 -16.84
C LEU A 329 9.88 0.95 -17.08
N SER A 330 9.05 0.88 -16.02
CA SER A 330 7.66 0.45 -16.14
C SER A 330 6.81 1.40 -16.99
N ALA A 331 7.01 2.71 -16.92
CA ALA A 331 6.29 3.65 -17.78
C ALA A 331 6.79 3.62 -19.24
N ASP A 332 8.10 3.48 -19.45
CA ASP A 332 8.71 3.41 -20.76
C ASP A 332 8.20 2.19 -21.55
N SER A 333 8.04 1.03 -20.90
CA SER A 333 7.53 -0.18 -21.55
C SER A 333 6.09 -0.03 -22.08
N ILE A 334 5.26 0.82 -21.45
CA ILE A 334 3.92 1.17 -21.93
C ILE A 334 4.04 1.92 -23.27
N TYR A 335 4.90 2.93 -23.32
CA TYR A 335 5.11 3.72 -24.54
C TYR A 335 5.73 2.88 -25.66
N ASP A 336 6.75 2.09 -25.34
CA ASP A 336 7.42 1.21 -26.30
C ASP A 336 6.43 0.20 -26.90
N THR A 337 5.52 -0.35 -26.08
CA THR A 337 4.45 -1.23 -26.55
C THR A 337 3.46 -0.50 -27.46
N PHE A 338 3.06 0.72 -27.08
CA PHE A 338 2.15 1.55 -27.87
C PHE A 338 2.77 1.98 -29.22
N GLU A 339 4.07 2.23 -29.26
CA GLU A 339 4.76 2.65 -30.48
C GLU A 339 5.07 1.47 -31.41
N SER A 340 5.56 0.36 -30.85
CA SER A 340 6.05 -0.80 -31.61
C SER A 340 4.99 -1.86 -31.89
N GLY A 341 3.91 -1.92 -31.09
CA GLY A 341 2.92 -2.99 -31.14
C GLY A 341 3.44 -4.33 -30.60
N SER A 342 4.56 -4.33 -29.88
CA SER A 342 5.19 -5.53 -29.32
C SER A 342 5.22 -5.47 -27.80
N LEU A 343 4.81 -6.56 -27.15
CA LEU A 343 4.92 -6.71 -25.70
C LEU A 343 6.38 -6.97 -25.29
N PRO A 344 6.82 -6.47 -24.11
CA PRO A 344 8.14 -6.80 -23.59
C PRO A 344 8.25 -8.30 -23.28
N ALA A 345 9.40 -8.89 -23.59
CA ALA A 345 9.65 -10.31 -23.29
C ALA A 345 9.80 -10.58 -21.78
N GLN A 346 10.19 -9.56 -21.03
CA GLN A 346 10.38 -9.56 -19.59
C GLN A 346 10.15 -8.15 -19.04
N PHE A 347 9.76 -8.06 -17.78
CA PHE A 347 9.60 -6.81 -17.05
C PHE A 347 10.95 -6.39 -16.46
N ASN A 348 11.64 -5.47 -17.14
CA ASN A 348 13.03 -5.12 -16.83
C ASN A 348 13.19 -4.44 -15.47
N GLU A 349 12.18 -3.68 -15.06
CA GLU A 349 12.06 -3.04 -13.76
C GLU A 349 12.11 -4.01 -12.59
N LEU A 350 11.65 -5.27 -12.76
CA LEU A 350 11.71 -6.29 -11.71
C LEU A 350 13.14 -6.68 -11.34
N ARG A 351 14.13 -6.43 -12.22
CA ARG A 351 15.55 -6.64 -11.91
C ARG A 351 16.05 -5.69 -10.82
N LEU A 352 15.37 -4.56 -10.62
CA LEU A 352 15.74 -3.53 -9.66
C LEU A 352 15.08 -3.71 -8.29
N VAL A 353 14.03 -4.51 -8.19
CA VAL A 353 13.29 -4.77 -6.95
C VAL A 353 14.15 -5.55 -5.95
N PRO A 354 14.06 -5.27 -4.63
CA PRO A 354 14.62 -6.12 -3.58
C PRO A 354 14.30 -7.60 -3.77
N LEU A 355 15.33 -8.46 -3.66
CA LEU A 355 15.18 -9.91 -3.61
C LEU A 355 14.68 -10.33 -2.23
N PHE A 356 13.37 -10.55 -2.13
CA PHE A 356 12.66 -10.99 -0.91
C PHE A 356 13.40 -12.10 -0.14
N ASP A 357 13.81 -13.17 -0.86
CA ASP A 357 14.39 -14.37 -0.26
C ASP A 357 15.80 -14.14 0.35
N GLU A 358 16.49 -13.07 -0.05
CA GLU A 358 17.83 -12.73 0.43
C GLU A 358 17.80 -11.87 1.71
N VAL A 359 16.69 -11.17 1.97
CA VAL A 359 16.56 -10.19 3.06
C VAL A 359 16.91 -10.80 4.42
N GLY A 360 16.50 -12.04 4.67
CA GLY A 360 16.76 -12.71 5.95
C GLY A 360 18.25 -12.92 6.26
N GLN A 361 19.09 -13.11 5.24
CA GLN A 361 20.52 -13.38 5.40
C GLN A 361 21.36 -12.11 5.51
N LEU A 362 20.87 -11.01 4.94
CA LEU A 362 21.58 -9.73 4.88
C LEU A 362 21.42 -8.90 6.16
N ASN A 363 20.34 -9.11 6.91
CA ASN A 363 19.93 -8.24 8.01
C ASN A 363 20.39 -8.74 9.38
N GLN A 364 20.89 -7.81 10.20
CA GLN A 364 21.24 -8.06 11.60
C GLN A 364 20.04 -7.91 12.55
N THR A 365 18.91 -7.39 12.06
CA THR A 365 17.65 -7.35 12.81
C THR A 365 16.82 -8.58 12.50
N SER A 366 16.25 -9.16 13.55
CA SER A 366 15.32 -10.29 13.49
C SER A 366 13.90 -9.80 13.19
N PRO A 367 13.13 -10.46 12.29
CA PRO A 367 11.73 -10.09 12.07
C PRO A 367 10.89 -10.32 13.32
N LEU A 368 9.99 -9.37 13.63
CA LEU A 368 9.05 -9.49 14.75
C LEU A 368 8.10 -10.68 14.55
N PHE A 369 7.65 -10.91 13.32
CA PHE A 369 6.88 -12.09 12.92
C PHE A 369 7.57 -12.81 11.77
N LYS A 370 7.64 -14.14 11.83
CA LYS A 370 8.14 -14.95 10.70
C LYS A 370 7.33 -16.21 10.55
N VAL A 371 7.31 -16.76 9.34
CA VAL A 371 6.76 -18.09 9.08
C VAL A 371 7.91 -19.08 9.03
N ASP A 372 7.83 -20.12 9.85
CA ASP A 372 8.79 -21.23 9.84
C ASP A 372 8.02 -22.55 9.78
N ASN A 373 8.34 -23.40 8.80
CA ASN A 373 7.61 -24.64 8.51
C ASN A 373 6.07 -24.48 8.45
N GLY A 374 5.62 -23.35 7.91
CA GLY A 374 4.19 -23.02 7.79
C GLY A 374 3.54 -22.45 9.05
N ILE A 375 4.28 -22.32 10.16
CA ILE A 375 3.78 -21.80 11.43
C ILE A 375 4.22 -20.34 11.60
N LEU A 376 3.27 -19.47 11.91
CA LEU A 376 3.54 -18.07 12.25
C LEU A 376 4.09 -17.97 13.68
N LEU A 377 5.35 -17.54 13.77
CA LEU A 377 6.05 -17.33 15.02
C LEU A 377 6.20 -15.83 15.31
N LYS A 378 6.18 -15.47 16.58
CA LYS A 378 6.52 -14.13 17.07
C LYS A 378 7.86 -14.15 17.78
N ARG A 379 8.67 -13.10 17.60
CA ARG A 379 9.87 -12.82 18.41
C ARG A 379 9.52 -12.83 19.91
N LYS A 380 10.32 -13.52 20.73
CA LYS A 380 10.04 -13.67 22.17
C LYS A 380 10.10 -12.34 22.89
N ASP A 381 11.20 -11.61 22.71
CA ASP A 381 11.28 -10.22 23.13
C ASP A 381 10.84 -9.30 22.00
N GLY A 382 9.61 -8.79 22.14
CA GLY A 382 9.05 -7.87 21.15
C GLY A 382 9.82 -6.56 21.05
N HIS A 383 10.53 -6.09 22.08
CA HIS A 383 11.18 -4.78 22.10
C HIS A 383 12.65 -4.80 21.64
N ASP A 384 13.28 -5.98 21.59
CA ASP A 384 14.66 -6.14 21.14
C ASP A 384 14.70 -6.63 19.69
N PRO A 385 15.01 -5.76 18.70
CA PRO A 385 15.12 -6.16 17.31
C PRO A 385 16.25 -7.15 17.04
N TYR A 386 17.17 -7.35 17.99
CA TYR A 386 18.29 -8.30 17.90
C TYR A 386 18.00 -9.62 18.62
N ASN A 387 16.77 -9.86 19.08
CA ASN A 387 16.37 -11.12 19.69
C ASN A 387 16.02 -12.18 18.62
N PHE A 388 16.93 -13.12 18.36
CA PHE A 388 16.74 -14.21 17.39
C PHE A 388 16.03 -15.44 18.00
N GLU A 389 15.16 -15.23 18.98
CA GLU A 389 14.33 -16.30 19.54
C GLU A 389 12.87 -16.07 19.19
N TRP A 390 12.21 -17.10 18.67
CA TRP A 390 10.78 -17.04 18.33
C TRP A 390 9.98 -18.10 19.08
N THR A 391 8.69 -17.85 19.22
CA THR A 391 7.74 -18.74 19.88
C THR A 391 6.44 -18.84 19.09
N GLU A 392 5.84 -20.02 19.05
CA GLU A 392 4.46 -20.24 18.61
C GLU A 392 3.44 -19.91 19.72
N ASN A 393 3.91 -19.90 20.98
CA ASN A 393 3.08 -19.60 22.15
C ASN A 393 3.02 -18.10 22.40
N TRP A 394 2.16 -17.40 21.68
CA TRP A 394 1.92 -15.97 21.83
C TRP A 394 0.45 -15.62 21.56
N SER A 395 0.03 -14.41 21.97
CA SER A 395 -1.31 -13.89 21.72
C SER A 395 -1.23 -12.59 20.92
N GLY A 396 -1.99 -12.52 19.82
CA GLY A 396 -2.10 -11.31 19.00
C GLY A 396 -2.61 -10.11 19.80
N LEU A 397 -3.72 -10.28 20.52
CA LEU A 397 -4.29 -9.19 21.31
C LEU A 397 -3.32 -8.71 22.41
N MET A 398 -2.66 -9.63 23.12
CA MET A 398 -1.68 -9.24 24.14
C MET A 398 -0.49 -8.51 23.52
N THR A 399 -0.06 -8.92 22.33
CA THR A 399 1.01 -8.24 21.60
C THR A 399 0.62 -6.81 21.24
N LEU A 400 -0.60 -6.58 20.73
CA LEU A 400 -1.12 -5.22 20.46
C LEU A 400 -1.23 -4.35 21.72
N LEU A 401 -1.56 -4.93 22.87
CA LEU A 401 -1.70 -4.19 24.12
C LEU A 401 -0.35 -3.85 24.75
N GLN A 402 0.65 -4.71 24.58
CA GLN A 402 1.95 -4.61 25.24
C GLN A 402 3.01 -3.88 24.42
N LEU A 403 3.02 -4.04 23.10
CA LEU A 403 4.07 -3.50 22.25
C LEU A 403 3.76 -2.06 21.86
N GLU A 404 4.75 -1.18 21.99
CA GLU A 404 4.71 0.25 21.64
C GLU A 404 6.15 0.68 21.31
N TRP A 405 6.29 1.59 20.34
CA TRP A 405 7.59 2.06 19.83
C TRP A 405 7.75 3.57 19.97
#